data_AF-A0A1B8DLQ1-F1
#
_entry.id   AF-A0A1B8DLQ1-F1
#
_cell.length_a   1.000
_cell.length_b   1.000
_cell.length_c   1.000
_cell.angle_alpha   90.00
_cell.angle_beta   90.00
_cell.angle_gamma   90.00
#
_symmetry.space_group_name_H-M   'P 1'
#
loop_
_entity.id
_entity.type
_entity.pdbx_description
1 polymer ?
#
loop_
_entity_poly.entity_id
_entity_poly.type
_entity_poly.pdbx_seq_one_letter_code
_entity_poly.pdbx_strand_id
1 'polypeptide(L)'
;MGMDMNMGMGMDMSSDSVAFVDTNSSIARSYWYIIAAVLGFTALLRVVQITETRTRLRLAKLRAVEHPTQPQNALAQALATGSAIVREIAGPKYHINNRWVSWLSPPSLGRSLIVVIYMAVILYMLLWHSITFDAYYYEKVAFRAAWVSVTQVPFVYLLASKASLIGLLSGSSHERINWLHRWVSRTLLATVTVHGGFFYAEWYKADLVEVELQMMTMVKYGIGAWSILAWTFLTSLTPIRSFSYELFVLQHIAAAAVFLWLLWMH
;
A
#
# COMPACT_ATOMS: atom_id res chain seq x y z
N MET A 1 0.25 19.95 -62.46
CA MET A 1 0.94 18.66 -62.18
C MET A 1 2.10 18.95 -61.23
N GLY A 2 2.22 18.17 -60.15
CA GLY A 2 3.23 18.30 -59.08
C GLY A 2 2.62 18.91 -57.81
N MET A 3 2.12 18.19 -56.79
CA MET A 3 2.77 17.21 -55.88
C MET A 3 4.05 17.80 -55.26
N ASP A 4 4.30 17.84 -53.95
CA ASP A 4 3.75 17.04 -52.85
C ASP A 4 3.85 17.78 -51.52
N MET A 5 2.94 17.41 -50.62
CA MET A 5 3.03 17.68 -49.19
C MET A 5 4.11 16.79 -48.56
N ASN A 6 5.04 17.39 -47.83
CA ASN A 6 5.83 16.66 -46.84
C ASN A 6 6.00 17.50 -45.57
N MET A 7 4.91 17.59 -44.79
CA MET A 7 4.99 17.96 -43.38
C MET A 7 5.42 16.70 -42.62
N GLY A 8 6.73 16.53 -42.46
CA GLY A 8 7.29 15.51 -41.59
C GLY A 8 6.86 15.76 -40.16
N MET A 9 5.91 14.97 -39.66
CA MET A 9 5.62 14.81 -38.25
C MET A 9 6.78 14.07 -37.60
N GLY A 10 7.85 14.78 -37.28
CA GLY A 10 8.83 14.32 -36.30
C GLY A 10 8.19 14.41 -34.92
N MET A 11 7.70 13.28 -34.39
CA MET A 11 7.34 13.19 -32.98
C MET A 11 8.62 13.37 -32.16
N ASP A 12 8.67 14.45 -31.37
CA ASP A 12 9.76 14.75 -30.48
C ASP A 12 9.76 13.76 -29.31
N MET A 13 10.56 12.69 -29.44
CA MET A 13 10.74 11.65 -28.42
C MET A 13 11.17 12.23 -27.05
N SER A 14 11.74 13.45 -27.02
CA SER A 14 12.14 14.09 -25.76
C SER A 14 10.94 14.65 -24.98
N SER A 15 9.91 15.18 -25.65
CA SER A 15 8.71 15.69 -24.97
C SER A 15 7.88 14.55 -24.38
N ASP A 16 7.79 13.41 -25.09
CA ASP A 16 6.99 12.27 -24.67
C ASP A 16 7.61 11.55 -23.46
N SER A 17 8.93 11.43 -23.42
CA SER A 17 9.64 10.86 -22.27
C SER A 17 9.55 11.75 -21.01
N VAL A 18 9.65 13.08 -21.18
CA VAL A 18 9.45 14.04 -20.07
C VAL A 18 8.01 13.96 -19.54
N ALA A 19 7.01 13.98 -20.42
CA ALA A 19 5.60 13.85 -20.03
C ALA A 19 5.32 12.52 -19.31
N PHE A 20 5.97 11.44 -19.73
CA PHE A 20 5.87 10.13 -19.08
C PHE A 20 6.41 10.16 -17.64
N VAL A 21 7.61 10.70 -17.43
CA VAL A 21 8.22 10.83 -16.10
C VAL A 21 7.40 11.75 -15.20
N ASP A 22 6.92 12.88 -15.71
CA ASP A 22 6.11 13.83 -14.95
C ASP A 22 4.78 13.21 -14.48
N THR A 23 4.11 12.48 -15.38
CA THR A 23 2.84 11.79 -15.05
C THR A 23 3.06 10.71 -13.99
N ASN A 24 4.14 9.94 -14.09
CA ASN A 24 4.48 8.90 -13.12
C ASN A 24 4.88 9.46 -11.76
N SER A 25 5.73 10.47 -11.74
CA SER A 25 6.13 11.13 -10.50
C SER A 25 4.94 11.82 -9.81
N SER A 26 4.02 12.42 -10.59
CA SER A 26 2.80 13.02 -10.06
C SER A 26 1.89 12.00 -9.38
N ILE A 27 1.67 10.85 -10.02
CA ILE A 27 0.88 9.76 -9.42
C ILE A 27 1.53 9.25 -8.12
N ALA A 28 2.86 9.10 -8.08
CA ALA A 28 3.57 8.74 -6.86
C ALA A 28 3.44 9.80 -5.75
N ARG A 29 3.44 11.11 -6.09
CA ARG A 29 3.16 12.18 -5.10
C ARG A 29 1.73 12.13 -4.60
N SER A 30 0.75 11.92 -5.49
CA SER A 30 -0.67 11.80 -5.14
C SER A 30 -0.91 10.69 -4.12
N TYR A 31 -0.22 9.56 -4.23
CA TYR A 31 -0.25 8.50 -3.22
C TYR A 31 0.05 9.02 -1.81
N TRP A 32 1.15 9.75 -1.65
CA TRP A 32 1.55 10.29 -0.35
C TRP A 32 0.62 11.40 0.15
N TYR A 33 0.04 12.21 -0.74
CA TYR A 33 -0.99 13.17 -0.35
C TYR A 33 -2.25 12.48 0.18
N ILE A 34 -2.67 11.37 -0.45
CA ILE A 34 -3.80 10.56 0.04
C ILE A 34 -3.48 9.98 1.41
N ILE A 35 -2.31 9.36 1.59
CA ILE A 35 -1.89 8.81 2.89
C ILE A 35 -1.83 9.91 3.96
N ALA A 36 -1.22 11.06 3.65
CA ALA A 36 -1.13 12.18 4.58
C ALA A 36 -2.51 12.74 4.95
N ALA A 37 -3.44 12.85 4.00
CA ALA A 37 -4.80 13.30 4.24
C ALA A 37 -5.56 12.33 5.17
N VAL A 38 -5.46 11.02 4.94
CA VAL A 38 -6.06 9.99 5.80
C VAL A 38 -5.45 10.03 7.21
N LEU A 39 -4.13 10.15 7.32
CA LEU A 39 -3.45 10.25 8.61
C LEU A 39 -3.82 11.55 9.35
N GLY A 40 -3.89 12.68 8.65
CA GLY A 40 -4.33 13.95 9.21
C GLY A 40 -5.76 13.88 9.73
N PHE A 41 -6.68 13.31 8.95
CA PHE A 41 -8.07 13.12 9.36
C PHE A 41 -8.19 12.21 10.59
N THR A 42 -7.48 11.07 10.62
CA THR A 42 -7.49 10.18 11.79
C THR A 42 -6.88 10.84 13.03
N ALA A 43 -5.84 11.66 12.87
CA ALA A 43 -5.26 12.44 13.96
C ALA A 43 -6.25 13.49 14.50
N LEU A 44 -7.00 14.17 13.64
CA LEU A 44 -8.04 15.11 14.05
C LEU A 44 -9.14 14.41 14.85
N LEU A 45 -9.65 13.27 14.37
CA LEU A 45 -10.62 12.45 15.12
C LEU A 45 -10.06 12.01 16.49
N ARG A 46 -8.78 11.64 16.54
CA ARG A 46 -8.09 11.29 17.79
C ARG A 46 -8.03 12.46 18.76
N VAL A 47 -7.71 13.67 18.30
CA VAL A 47 -7.68 14.89 19.14
C VAL A 47 -9.06 15.14 19.74
N VAL A 48 -10.12 15.05 18.93
CA VAL A 48 -11.50 15.17 19.42
C VAL A 48 -11.79 14.11 20.50
N GLN A 49 -11.50 12.84 20.25
CA GLN A 49 -11.70 11.77 21.24
C GLN A 49 -10.92 11.98 22.55
N ILE A 50 -9.67 12.46 22.46
CA ILE A 50 -8.85 12.77 23.65
C ILE A 50 -9.46 13.92 24.43
N THR A 51 -9.87 14.99 23.75
CA THR A 51 -10.48 16.16 24.41
C THR A 51 -11.78 15.78 25.11
N GLU A 52 -12.67 15.05 24.45
CA GLU A 52 -13.89 14.53 25.08
C GLU A 52 -13.58 13.66 26.29
N THR A 53 -12.66 12.69 26.16
CA THR A 53 -12.29 11.79 27.26
C THR A 53 -11.73 12.57 28.45
N ARG A 54 -10.85 13.54 28.20
CA ARG A 54 -10.29 14.40 29.26
C ARG A 54 -11.35 15.24 29.93
N THR A 55 -12.30 15.81 29.18
CA THR A 55 -13.41 16.58 29.73
C THR A 55 -14.30 15.70 30.61
N ARG A 56 -14.67 14.49 30.14
CA ARG A 56 -15.47 13.52 30.93
C ARG A 56 -14.75 13.11 32.21
N LEU A 57 -13.44 12.83 32.16
CA LEU A 57 -12.62 12.50 33.33
C LEU A 57 -12.53 13.66 34.33
N ARG A 58 -12.41 14.91 33.84
CA ARG A 58 -12.39 16.11 34.70
C ARG A 58 -13.73 16.30 35.41
N LEU A 59 -14.83 16.21 34.68
CA LEU A 59 -16.19 16.33 35.24
C LEU A 59 -16.48 15.25 36.28
N ALA A 60 -16.06 14.01 36.01
CA ALA A 60 -16.16 12.90 36.96
C ALA A 60 -15.34 13.15 38.24
N LYS A 61 -14.09 13.62 38.09
CA LYS A 61 -13.21 13.92 39.24
C LYS A 61 -13.76 15.04 40.12
N LEU A 62 -14.34 16.07 39.50
CA LEU A 62 -14.95 17.20 40.21
C LEU A 62 -16.34 16.89 40.77
N ARG A 63 -16.93 15.71 40.45
CA ARG A 63 -18.33 15.36 40.73
C ARG A 63 -19.30 16.46 40.28
N ALA A 64 -18.95 17.16 39.19
CA ALA A 64 -19.69 18.31 38.71
C ALA A 64 -21.01 17.90 38.02
N VAL A 65 -21.12 16.65 37.58
CA VAL A 65 -22.28 16.10 36.86
C VAL A 65 -22.51 14.66 37.33
N GLU A 66 -23.78 14.28 37.47
CA GLU A 66 -24.21 12.95 37.93
C GLU A 66 -23.84 11.83 36.94
N HIS A 67 -23.89 12.12 35.63
CA HIS A 67 -23.54 11.17 34.56
C HIS A 67 -22.48 11.74 33.59
N PRO A 68 -21.19 11.70 33.95
CA PRO A 68 -20.10 12.26 33.14
C PRO A 68 -19.89 11.60 31.76
N THR A 69 -20.49 10.43 31.53
CA THR A 69 -20.34 9.65 30.29
C THR A 69 -21.37 10.01 29.20
N GLN A 70 -22.45 10.71 29.56
CA GLN A 70 -23.49 11.10 28.61
C GLN A 70 -23.05 12.34 27.79
N PRO A 71 -23.28 12.34 26.46
CA PRO A 71 -22.98 13.50 25.63
C PRO A 71 -23.88 14.67 26.02
N GLN A 72 -23.29 15.82 26.34
CA GLN A 72 -24.01 16.97 26.89
C GLN A 72 -24.47 17.98 25.82
N ASN A 73 -23.97 17.88 24.59
CA ASN A 73 -24.32 18.79 23.50
C ASN A 73 -24.61 18.02 22.20
N ALA A 74 -25.33 18.67 21.30
CA ALA A 74 -25.77 18.07 20.03
C ALA A 74 -24.59 17.58 19.17
N LEU A 75 -23.47 18.32 19.16
CA LEU A 75 -22.25 17.93 18.44
C LEU A 75 -21.67 16.62 18.98
N ALA A 76 -21.47 16.52 20.29
CA ALA A 76 -20.94 15.33 20.96
C ALA A 76 -21.89 14.13 20.80
N GLN A 77 -23.20 14.37 20.82
CA GLN A 77 -24.19 13.32 20.55
C GLN A 77 -24.11 12.85 19.11
N ALA A 78 -24.03 13.75 18.12
CA ALA A 78 -23.87 13.40 16.72
C ALA A 78 -22.57 12.63 16.46
N LEU A 79 -21.45 13.06 17.05
CA LEU A 79 -20.16 12.37 16.96
C LEU A 79 -20.20 11.00 17.63
N ALA A 80 -20.82 10.87 18.81
CA ALA A 80 -20.97 9.60 19.51
C ALA A 80 -21.82 8.63 18.69
N THR A 81 -22.97 9.07 18.19
CA THR A 81 -23.86 8.27 17.33
C THR A 81 -23.16 7.86 16.04
N GLY A 82 -22.48 8.79 15.37
CA GLY A 82 -21.69 8.49 14.16
C GLY A 82 -20.60 7.45 14.43
N SER A 83 -19.84 7.61 15.52
CA SER A 83 -18.81 6.63 15.90
C SER A 83 -19.38 5.24 16.22
N ALA A 84 -20.60 5.19 16.80
CA ALA A 84 -21.29 3.94 17.06
C ALA A 84 -21.72 3.26 15.76
N ILE A 85 -22.34 4.01 14.83
CA ILE A 85 -22.72 3.49 13.51
C ILE A 85 -21.50 2.92 12.78
N VAL A 86 -20.40 3.68 12.73
CA VAL A 86 -19.15 3.22 12.10
C VAL A 86 -18.63 1.95 12.74
N ARG A 87 -18.69 1.83 14.07
CA ARG A 87 -18.25 0.63 14.79
C ARG A 87 -19.14 -0.58 14.49
N GLU A 88 -20.46 -0.40 14.45
CA GLU A 88 -21.39 -1.47 14.11
C GLU A 88 -21.21 -1.96 12.67
N ILE A 89 -20.99 -1.05 11.72
CA ILE A 89 -20.67 -1.43 10.34
C ILE A 89 -19.31 -2.13 10.26
N ALA A 90 -18.30 -1.66 11.01
CA ALA A 90 -16.94 -2.19 10.95
C ALA A 90 -16.74 -3.51 11.72
N GLY A 91 -17.65 -3.82 12.65
CA GLY A 91 -17.56 -4.89 13.64
C GLY A 91 -17.69 -6.33 13.12
N PRO A 92 -18.62 -6.64 12.19
CA PRO A 92 -18.84 -8.00 11.70
C PRO A 92 -17.55 -8.66 11.22
N LYS A 93 -17.33 -9.90 11.67
CA LYS A 93 -16.16 -10.71 11.31
C LYS A 93 -16.62 -12.10 10.93
N TYR A 94 -16.33 -12.49 9.70
CA TYR A 94 -16.55 -13.85 9.23
C TYR A 94 -15.38 -14.74 9.68
N HIS A 95 -15.68 -15.93 10.19
CA HIS A 95 -14.68 -16.91 10.60
C HIS A 95 -14.91 -18.25 9.90
N ILE A 96 -13.86 -18.78 9.29
CA ILE A 96 -13.89 -20.08 8.64
C ILE A 96 -13.68 -21.16 9.70
N ASN A 97 -14.69 -22.00 9.93
CA ASN A 97 -14.74 -23.00 11.00
C ASN A 97 -13.94 -24.29 10.72
N ASN A 98 -12.82 -24.19 10.01
CA ASN A 98 -11.93 -25.34 9.75
C ASN A 98 -10.50 -24.95 10.14
N ARG A 99 -9.89 -25.72 11.05
CA ARG A 99 -8.55 -25.44 11.61
C ARG A 99 -7.49 -25.23 10.53
N TRP A 100 -7.51 -26.03 9.47
CA TRP A 100 -6.50 -26.00 8.39
C TRP A 100 -6.59 -24.77 7.50
N VAL A 101 -7.77 -24.15 7.39
CA VAL A 101 -8.02 -22.97 6.55
C VAL A 101 -8.47 -21.75 7.36
N SER A 102 -8.51 -21.85 8.69
CA SER A 102 -8.93 -20.78 9.60
C SER A 102 -8.10 -19.50 9.41
N TRP A 103 -6.84 -19.64 9.01
CA TRP A 103 -5.92 -18.55 8.69
C TRP A 103 -6.31 -17.75 7.44
N LEU A 104 -7.21 -18.27 6.60
CA LEU A 104 -7.82 -17.55 5.47
C LEU A 104 -9.04 -16.71 5.88
N SER A 105 -9.46 -16.77 7.15
CA SER A 105 -10.59 -15.95 7.62
C SER A 105 -10.31 -14.47 7.34
N PRO A 106 -11.24 -13.75 6.69
CA PRO A 106 -11.03 -12.35 6.38
C PRO A 106 -10.92 -11.52 7.68
N PRO A 107 -10.28 -10.34 7.61
CA PRO A 107 -10.39 -9.34 8.66
C PRO A 107 -11.84 -8.94 8.93
N SER A 108 -12.08 -8.19 10.01
CA SER A 108 -13.40 -7.57 10.23
C SER A 108 -13.81 -6.70 9.05
N LEU A 109 -15.10 -6.49 8.85
CA LEU A 109 -15.65 -5.80 7.68
C LEU A 109 -14.98 -4.43 7.47
N GLY A 110 -14.78 -3.65 8.53
CA GLY A 110 -14.10 -2.35 8.43
C GLY A 110 -12.65 -2.45 7.95
N ARG A 111 -11.90 -3.46 8.40
CA ARG A 111 -10.52 -3.68 7.93
C ARG A 111 -10.50 -4.12 6.48
N SER A 112 -11.43 -4.99 6.09
CA SER A 112 -11.58 -5.44 4.70
C SER A 112 -11.93 -4.29 3.77
N LEU A 113 -12.84 -3.39 4.16
CA LEU A 113 -13.17 -2.18 3.41
C LEU A 113 -11.95 -1.27 3.21
N ILE A 114 -11.15 -1.05 4.26
CA ILE A 114 -9.91 -0.26 4.15
C ILE A 114 -8.93 -0.92 3.15
N VAL A 115 -8.77 -2.24 3.18
CA VAL A 115 -7.91 -2.96 2.21
C VAL A 115 -8.43 -2.82 0.79
N VAL A 116 -9.74 -2.99 0.59
CA VAL A 116 -10.35 -2.87 -0.74
C VAL A 116 -10.20 -1.46 -1.29
N ILE A 117 -10.42 -0.43 -0.46
CA ILE A 117 -10.21 0.96 -0.85
C ILE A 117 -8.75 1.21 -1.21
N TYR A 118 -7.80 0.73 -0.39
CA TYR A 118 -6.37 0.85 -0.67
C TYR A 118 -6.01 0.18 -2.00
N MET A 119 -6.47 -1.06 -2.22
CA MET A 119 -6.23 -1.80 -3.46
C MET A 119 -6.89 -1.13 -4.67
N ALA A 120 -8.07 -0.53 -4.52
CA ALA A 120 -8.74 0.22 -5.57
C ALA A 120 -7.97 1.48 -5.96
N VAL A 121 -7.40 2.21 -4.99
CA VAL A 121 -6.52 3.36 -5.26
C VAL A 121 -5.27 2.91 -6.01
N ILE A 122 -4.61 1.83 -5.56
CA ILE A 122 -3.43 1.28 -6.25
C ILE A 122 -3.78 0.80 -7.67
N LEU A 123 -4.91 0.12 -7.84
CA LEU A 123 -5.38 -0.33 -9.14
C LEU A 123 -5.68 0.85 -10.07
N TYR A 124 -6.35 1.89 -9.57
CA TYR A 124 -6.57 3.12 -10.32
C TYR A 124 -5.24 3.75 -10.77
N MET A 125 -4.26 3.86 -9.86
CA MET A 125 -2.94 4.37 -10.18
C MET A 125 -2.21 3.53 -11.24
N LEU A 126 -2.39 2.20 -11.23
CA LEU A 126 -1.82 1.30 -12.23
C LEU A 126 -2.47 1.44 -13.60
N LEU A 127 -3.78 1.63 -13.67
CA LEU A 127 -4.55 1.58 -14.92
C LEU A 127 -4.75 2.95 -15.58
N TRP A 128 -4.70 4.03 -14.80
CA TRP A 128 -4.99 5.37 -15.30
C TRP A 128 -4.01 5.78 -16.41
N HIS A 129 -4.53 5.90 -17.63
CA HIS A 129 -3.80 6.29 -18.84
C HIS A 129 -2.54 5.45 -19.14
N SER A 130 -2.38 4.28 -18.52
CA SER A 130 -1.24 3.39 -18.78
C SER A 130 -1.55 2.36 -19.88
N ILE A 131 -2.81 1.97 -20.02
CA ILE A 131 -3.27 0.99 -21.01
C ILE A 131 -3.55 1.70 -22.32
N THR A 132 -2.55 1.68 -23.20
CA THR A 132 -2.62 2.22 -24.56
C THR A 132 -1.98 1.21 -25.51
N PHE A 133 -2.77 0.68 -26.45
CA PHE A 133 -2.35 -0.41 -27.33
C PHE A 133 -1.51 0.10 -28.50
N ASP A 134 -0.26 0.47 -28.22
CA ASP A 134 0.75 0.83 -29.22
C ASP A 134 2.04 0.01 -29.02
N ALA A 135 3.08 0.36 -29.78
CA ALA A 135 4.37 -0.36 -29.74
C ALA A 135 5.01 -0.38 -28.34
N TYR A 136 4.71 0.61 -27.49
CA TYR A 136 5.28 0.78 -26.15
C TYR A 136 4.34 0.31 -25.04
N TYR A 137 3.29 -0.44 -25.37
CA TYR A 137 2.28 -0.90 -24.42
C TYR A 137 2.90 -1.61 -23.21
N TYR A 138 3.81 -2.55 -23.45
CA TYR A 138 4.39 -3.36 -22.37
C TYR A 138 5.29 -2.53 -21.47
N GLU A 139 6.23 -1.80 -22.07
CA GLU A 139 7.15 -0.89 -21.38
C GLU A 139 6.40 0.16 -20.52
N LYS A 140 5.37 0.82 -21.08
CA LYS A 140 4.60 1.84 -20.32
C LYS A 140 3.90 1.27 -19.11
N VAL A 141 3.29 0.08 -19.23
CA VAL A 141 2.64 -0.59 -18.10
C VAL A 141 3.68 -1.06 -17.08
N ALA A 142 4.81 -1.60 -17.53
CA ALA A 142 5.89 -2.07 -16.68
C ALA A 142 6.48 -0.91 -15.84
N PHE A 143 6.80 0.22 -16.46
CA PHE A 143 7.30 1.40 -15.77
C PHE A 143 6.25 2.02 -14.85
N ARG A 144 4.98 2.12 -15.27
CA ARG A 144 3.90 2.56 -14.37
C ARG A 144 3.84 1.71 -13.11
N ALA A 145 3.89 0.39 -13.28
CA ALA A 145 3.91 -0.55 -12.17
C ALA A 145 5.15 -0.40 -11.29
N ALA A 146 6.31 -0.03 -11.86
CA ALA A 146 7.51 0.30 -11.09
C ALA A 146 7.28 1.47 -10.13
N TRP A 147 6.79 2.61 -10.66
CA TRP A 147 6.52 3.82 -9.87
C TRP A 147 5.49 3.59 -8.78
N VAL A 148 4.40 2.88 -9.11
CA VAL A 148 3.35 2.52 -8.14
C VAL A 148 3.88 1.54 -7.10
N SER A 149 4.82 0.65 -7.43
CA SER A 149 5.41 -0.27 -6.47
C SER A 149 6.36 0.45 -5.52
N VAL A 150 7.33 1.20 -6.05
CA VAL A 150 8.36 1.88 -5.26
C VAL A 150 7.74 2.87 -4.28
N THR A 151 6.69 3.61 -4.67
CA THR A 151 6.03 4.56 -3.76
C THR A 151 5.39 3.90 -2.54
N GLN A 152 5.03 2.60 -2.61
CA GLN A 152 4.44 1.87 -1.48
C GLN A 152 5.50 1.39 -0.48
N VAL A 153 6.76 1.24 -0.89
CA VAL A 153 7.83 0.67 -0.06
C VAL A 153 7.99 1.42 1.27
N PRO A 154 8.13 2.77 1.31
CA PRO A 154 8.27 3.45 2.60
C PRO A 154 7.05 3.26 3.51
N PHE A 155 5.85 3.16 2.95
CA PHE A 155 4.62 2.96 3.73
C PHE A 155 4.59 1.58 4.40
N VAL A 156 5.06 0.53 3.71
CA VAL A 156 5.23 -0.82 4.29
C VAL A 156 6.10 -0.78 5.56
N TYR A 157 7.23 -0.06 5.52
CA TYR A 157 8.15 0.06 6.65
C TYR A 157 7.59 0.92 7.79
N LEU A 158 6.89 2.02 7.48
CA LEU A 158 6.21 2.85 8.48
C LEU A 158 5.15 2.08 9.28
N LEU A 159 4.46 1.14 8.61
CA LEU A 159 3.46 0.27 9.24
C LEU A 159 4.08 -0.84 10.10
N ALA A 160 5.31 -1.27 9.81
CA ALA A 160 6.04 -2.31 10.54
C ALA A 160 6.73 -1.82 11.83
N SER A 161 6.96 -0.51 11.95
CA SER A 161 7.69 0.04 13.09
C SER A 161 6.94 -0.14 14.41
N LYS A 162 7.62 -0.61 15.47
CA LYS A 162 7.07 -0.63 16.84
C LYS A 162 6.84 0.79 17.38
N ALA A 163 7.65 1.75 16.97
CA ALA A 163 7.44 3.18 17.20
C ALA A 163 6.66 3.79 16.02
N SER A 164 5.50 3.20 15.69
CA SER A 164 4.74 3.62 14.52
C SER A 164 4.20 5.04 14.71
N LEU A 165 4.69 5.99 13.91
CA LEU A 165 4.09 7.32 13.79
C LEU A 165 2.60 7.21 13.42
N ILE A 166 2.25 6.25 12.57
CA ILE A 166 0.87 5.95 12.19
C ILE A 166 0.06 5.48 13.41
N GLY A 167 0.62 4.62 14.26
CA GLY A 167 0.04 4.26 15.55
C GLY A 167 -0.17 5.47 16.47
N LEU A 168 0.82 6.36 16.53
CA LEU A 168 0.76 7.61 17.29
C LEU A 168 -0.24 8.62 16.74
N LEU A 169 -0.53 8.63 15.44
CA LEU A 169 -1.57 9.51 14.90
C LEU A 169 -2.97 8.90 15.06
N SER A 170 -3.08 7.58 14.88
CA SER A 170 -4.37 6.87 14.90
C SER A 170 -4.87 6.40 16.27
N GLY A 171 -4.06 6.47 17.34
CA GLY A 171 -4.50 5.95 18.65
C GLY A 171 -4.36 4.45 18.79
N SER A 172 -3.63 3.81 17.89
CA SER A 172 -3.49 2.36 17.82
C SER A 172 -2.08 1.90 18.13
N SER A 173 -1.94 0.70 18.70
CA SER A 173 -0.65 0.04 18.84
C SER A 173 -0.19 -0.56 17.52
N HIS A 174 1.12 -0.79 17.38
CA HIS A 174 1.71 -1.53 16.25
C HIS A 174 0.95 -2.83 15.96
N GLU A 175 0.61 -3.62 16.98
CA GLU A 175 -0.13 -4.88 16.83
C GLU A 175 -1.50 -4.70 16.18
N ARG A 176 -2.17 -3.58 16.47
CA ARG A 176 -3.49 -3.25 15.96
C ARG A 176 -3.46 -2.73 14.52
N ILE A 177 -2.32 -2.29 14.00
CA ILE A 177 -2.14 -1.82 12.61
C ILE A 177 -1.35 -2.80 11.74
N ASN A 178 -0.67 -3.79 12.33
CA ASN A 178 0.15 -4.75 11.59
C ASN A 178 -0.66 -5.60 10.60
N TRP A 179 -1.99 -5.67 10.73
CA TRP A 179 -2.82 -6.26 9.67
C TRP A 179 -2.73 -5.47 8.36
N LEU A 180 -2.60 -4.15 8.42
CA LEU A 180 -2.47 -3.29 7.24
C LEU A 180 -1.09 -3.48 6.59
N HIS A 181 -0.01 -3.56 7.38
CA HIS A 181 1.33 -3.91 6.87
C HIS A 181 1.27 -5.17 6.00
N ARG A 182 0.64 -6.25 6.49
CA ARG A 182 0.51 -7.51 5.73
C ARG A 182 -0.24 -7.35 4.41
N TRP A 183 -1.29 -6.55 4.36
CA TRP A 183 -2.08 -6.35 3.14
C TRP A 183 -1.38 -5.42 2.15
N VAL A 184 -0.77 -4.34 2.62
CA VAL A 184 0.04 -3.43 1.80
C VAL A 184 1.23 -4.18 1.19
N SER A 185 1.93 -5.03 1.95
CA SER A 185 3.04 -5.85 1.42
C SER A 185 2.59 -6.84 0.34
N ARG A 186 1.37 -7.39 0.45
CA ARG A 186 0.80 -8.26 -0.60
C ARG A 186 0.45 -7.49 -1.87
N THR A 187 -0.10 -6.29 -1.71
CA THR A 187 -0.35 -5.39 -2.83
C THR A 187 0.95 -4.99 -3.50
N LEU A 188 2.00 -4.66 -2.74
CA LEU A 188 3.35 -4.40 -3.27
C LEU A 188 3.89 -5.60 -4.06
N LEU A 189 3.79 -6.82 -3.52
CA LEU A 189 4.21 -8.03 -4.25
C LEU A 189 3.44 -8.17 -5.58
N ALA A 190 2.13 -7.93 -5.58
CA ALA A 190 1.33 -7.98 -6.80
C ALA A 190 1.78 -6.91 -7.82
N THR A 191 2.00 -5.66 -7.40
CA THR A 191 2.39 -4.58 -8.32
C THR A 191 3.81 -4.76 -8.85
N VAL A 192 4.76 -5.24 -8.05
CA VAL A 192 6.12 -5.57 -8.52
C VAL A 192 6.09 -6.77 -9.49
N THR A 193 5.19 -7.74 -9.26
CA THR A 193 5.00 -8.85 -10.20
C THR A 193 4.45 -8.36 -11.54
N VAL A 194 3.55 -7.37 -11.56
CA VAL A 194 3.09 -6.72 -12.80
C VAL A 194 4.26 -6.03 -13.50
N HIS A 195 5.08 -5.27 -12.76
CA HIS A 195 6.26 -4.60 -13.31
C HIS A 195 7.22 -5.57 -14.03
N GLY A 196 7.70 -6.59 -13.31
CA GLY A 196 8.63 -7.57 -13.90
C GLY A 196 7.97 -8.42 -14.98
N GLY A 197 6.69 -8.78 -14.81
CA GLY A 197 5.95 -9.63 -15.75
C GLY A 197 5.72 -8.95 -17.10
N PHE A 198 5.45 -7.65 -17.13
CA PHE A 198 5.28 -6.92 -18.38
C PHE A 198 6.60 -6.72 -19.14
N PHE A 199 7.71 -6.41 -18.45
CA PHE A 199 9.03 -6.39 -19.09
C PHE A 199 9.43 -7.77 -19.61
N TYR A 200 9.21 -8.83 -18.83
CA TYR A 200 9.49 -10.19 -19.30
C TYR A 200 8.67 -10.54 -20.54
N ALA A 201 7.38 -10.19 -20.57
CA ALA A 201 6.51 -10.42 -21.72
C ALA A 201 6.97 -9.65 -22.97
N GLU A 202 7.45 -8.42 -22.81
CA GLU A 202 8.04 -7.63 -23.89
C GLU A 202 9.27 -8.31 -24.48
N TRP A 203 10.25 -8.63 -23.63
CA TRP A 203 11.49 -9.27 -24.05
C TRP A 203 11.25 -10.64 -24.67
N TYR A 204 10.31 -11.41 -24.13
CA TYR A 204 9.94 -12.71 -24.69
C TYR A 204 9.37 -12.58 -26.10
N LYS A 205 8.51 -11.58 -26.35
CA LYS A 205 7.94 -11.34 -27.68
C LYS A 205 8.97 -10.81 -28.68
N ALA A 206 9.99 -10.12 -28.20
CA ALA A 206 11.08 -9.60 -29.02
C ALA A 206 12.24 -10.60 -29.20
N ASP A 207 12.20 -11.78 -28.56
CA ASP A 207 13.29 -12.75 -28.49
C ASP A 207 14.60 -12.17 -27.91
N LEU A 208 14.46 -11.29 -26.91
CA LEU A 208 15.56 -10.55 -26.27
C LEU A 208 15.84 -10.97 -24.82
N VAL A 209 15.12 -11.95 -24.26
CA VAL A 209 15.23 -12.31 -22.83
C VAL A 209 16.67 -12.60 -22.41
N GLU A 210 17.40 -13.42 -23.18
CA GLU A 210 18.78 -13.77 -22.84
C GLU A 210 19.71 -12.56 -22.93
N VAL A 211 19.56 -11.74 -23.98
CA VAL A 211 20.35 -10.54 -24.19
C VAL A 211 20.15 -9.55 -23.05
N GLU A 212 18.91 -9.29 -22.65
CA GLU A 212 18.58 -8.35 -21.57
C GLU A 212 19.10 -8.85 -20.21
N LEU A 213 18.96 -10.15 -19.92
CA LEU A 213 19.49 -10.73 -18.68
C LEU A 213 21.03 -10.71 -18.63
N GLN A 214 21.70 -10.79 -19.78
CA GLN A 214 23.17 -10.70 -19.85
C GLN A 214 23.64 -9.25 -19.70
N MET A 215 23.03 -8.32 -20.42
CA MET A 215 23.47 -6.93 -20.55
C MET A 215 23.00 -6.03 -19.39
N MET A 216 21.76 -6.19 -18.92
CA MET A 216 21.19 -5.33 -17.88
C MET A 216 21.41 -5.88 -16.47
N THR A 217 22.56 -5.54 -15.87
CA THR A 217 22.88 -5.99 -14.50
C THR A 217 21.81 -5.57 -13.47
N MET A 218 21.16 -4.41 -13.64
CA MET A 218 20.06 -3.94 -12.78
C MET A 218 18.88 -4.92 -12.72
N VAL A 219 18.60 -5.66 -13.80
CA VAL A 219 17.49 -6.62 -13.86
C VAL A 219 17.75 -7.80 -12.92
N LYS A 220 19.01 -8.21 -12.75
CA LYS A 220 19.38 -9.27 -11.80
C LYS A 220 19.08 -8.86 -10.36
N TYR A 221 19.34 -7.60 -10.01
CA TYR A 221 18.97 -7.04 -8.70
C TYR A 221 17.44 -6.96 -8.53
N GLY A 222 16.71 -6.55 -9.57
CA GLY A 222 15.24 -6.54 -9.57
C GLY A 222 14.61 -7.93 -9.36
N ILE A 223 15.11 -8.95 -10.07
CA ILE A 223 14.71 -10.36 -9.87
C ILE A 223 15.04 -10.82 -8.45
N GLY A 224 16.22 -10.46 -7.93
CA GLY A 224 16.59 -10.71 -6.55
C GLY A 224 15.62 -10.08 -5.55
N ALA A 225 15.31 -8.79 -5.72
CA ALA A 225 14.40 -8.05 -4.85
C ALA A 225 12.99 -8.68 -4.85
N TRP A 226 12.48 -9.01 -6.04
CA TRP A 226 11.20 -9.71 -6.18
C TRP A 226 11.23 -11.09 -5.51
N SER A 227 12.32 -11.86 -5.68
CA SER A 227 12.47 -13.18 -5.08
C SER A 227 12.47 -13.11 -3.55
N ILE A 228 13.15 -12.13 -2.97
CA ILE A 228 13.14 -11.89 -1.52
C ILE A 228 11.75 -11.46 -1.04
N LEU A 229 11.04 -10.62 -1.80
CA LEU A 229 9.67 -10.24 -1.46
C LEU A 229 8.70 -11.43 -1.51
N ALA A 230 8.84 -12.31 -2.51
CA ALA A 230 8.07 -13.56 -2.60
C ALA A 230 8.42 -14.51 -1.45
N TRP A 231 9.71 -14.67 -1.13
CA TRP A 231 10.18 -15.46 0.02
C TRP A 231 9.61 -14.96 1.35
N THR A 232 9.65 -13.65 1.60
CA THR A 232 9.09 -13.07 2.83
C THR A 232 7.58 -13.23 2.90
N PHE A 233 6.86 -13.17 1.78
CA PHE A 233 5.43 -13.47 1.74
C PHE A 233 5.14 -14.93 2.11
N LEU A 234 5.83 -15.89 1.47
CA LEU A 234 5.65 -17.32 1.73
C LEU A 234 5.96 -17.68 3.18
N THR A 235 7.11 -17.25 3.69
CA THR A 235 7.50 -17.49 5.09
C THR A 235 6.59 -16.80 6.11
N SER A 236 5.87 -15.75 5.72
CA SER A 236 4.87 -15.06 6.57
C SER A 236 3.51 -15.75 6.62
N LEU A 237 3.26 -16.79 5.81
CA LEU A 237 2.01 -17.53 5.87
C LEU A 237 1.90 -18.25 7.23
N THR A 238 0.70 -18.22 7.82
CA THR A 238 0.46 -18.76 9.17
C THR A 238 0.99 -20.19 9.36
N PRO A 239 0.75 -21.14 8.43
CA PRO A 239 1.29 -22.50 8.58
C PRO A 239 2.81 -22.55 8.63
N ILE A 240 3.50 -21.69 7.89
CA ILE A 240 4.97 -21.69 7.79
C ILE A 240 5.58 -20.99 9.01
N ARG A 241 5.13 -19.78 9.34
CA ARG A 241 5.66 -19.04 10.50
C ARG A 241 5.35 -19.69 11.85
N SER A 242 4.33 -20.56 11.93
CA SER A 242 4.01 -21.27 13.17
C SER A 242 4.99 -22.39 13.51
N PHE A 243 5.83 -22.85 12.57
CA PHE A 243 6.86 -23.86 12.86
C PHE A 243 7.95 -23.33 13.78
N SER A 244 8.45 -22.11 13.52
CA SER A 244 9.39 -21.42 14.40
C SER A 244 9.23 -19.91 14.25
N TYR A 245 8.60 -19.29 15.24
CA TYR A 245 8.31 -17.86 15.21
C TYR A 245 9.58 -17.00 15.34
N GLU A 246 10.54 -17.43 16.16
CA GLU A 246 11.80 -16.72 16.35
C GLU A 246 12.64 -16.71 15.07
N LEU A 247 12.76 -17.87 14.41
CA LEU A 247 13.43 -17.98 13.12
C LEU A 247 12.72 -17.13 12.07
N PHE A 248 11.38 -17.16 12.04
CA PHE A 248 10.58 -16.31 11.16
C PHE A 248 10.89 -14.82 11.36
N VAL A 249 10.96 -14.33 12.59
CA VAL A 249 11.24 -12.90 12.85
C VAL A 249 12.65 -12.53 12.42
N LEU A 250 13.66 -13.34 12.79
CA LEU A 250 15.05 -13.09 12.43
C LEU A 250 15.26 -13.06 10.92
N GLN A 251 14.77 -14.08 10.20
CA GLN A 251 14.89 -14.12 8.74
C GLN A 251 14.11 -13.00 8.06
N HIS A 252 12.93 -12.62 8.58
CA HIS A 252 12.11 -11.58 7.97
C HIS A 252 12.79 -10.21 8.05
N ILE A 253 13.43 -9.90 9.19
CA ILE A 253 14.19 -8.66 9.35
C ILE A 253 15.43 -8.64 8.45
N ALA A 254 16.18 -9.76 8.39
CA ALA A 254 17.34 -9.87 7.50
C ALA A 254 16.93 -9.74 6.02
N ALA A 255 15.86 -10.42 5.60
CA ALA A 255 15.31 -10.34 4.27
C ALA A 255 14.81 -8.93 3.92
N ALA A 256 14.21 -8.20 4.86
CA ALA A 256 13.82 -6.81 4.67
C ALA A 256 15.03 -5.90 4.38
N ALA A 257 16.14 -6.06 5.12
CA ALA A 257 17.37 -5.31 4.87
C ALA A 257 17.98 -5.64 3.49
N VAL A 258 18.05 -6.93 3.13
CA VAL A 258 18.53 -7.38 1.82
C VAL A 258 17.63 -6.86 0.70
N PHE A 259 16.31 -6.85 0.88
CA PHE A 259 15.36 -6.30 -0.06
C PHE A 259 15.63 -4.81 -0.34
N LEU A 260 15.87 -4.00 0.69
CA LEU A 260 16.20 -2.58 0.50
C LEU A 260 17.51 -2.38 -0.25
N TRP A 261 18.53 -3.20 0.05
CA TRP A 261 19.79 -3.14 -0.68
C TRP A 261 19.62 -3.53 -2.15
N LEU A 262 18.92 -4.62 -2.44
CA LEU A 262 18.62 -5.04 -3.81
C LEU A 262 17.80 -4.00 -4.57
N LEU A 263 16.82 -3.37 -3.89
CA LEU A 263 16.02 -2.29 -4.45
C LEU A 263 16.83 -1.02 -4.72
N TRP A 264 17.86 -0.73 -3.93
CA TRP A 264 18.74 0.42 -4.17
C TRP A 264 19.71 0.17 -5.35
N MET A 265 20.15 -1.08 -5.53
CA MET A 265 20.99 -1.49 -6.66
C MET A 265 20.21 -1.59 -7.98
N HIS A 266 18.90 -1.80 -7.90
CA HIS A 266 17.98 -1.84 -9.03
C HIS A 266 17.55 -0.43 -9.43
#